data_AF-A0A3Q0J8H5-F1
#
_entry.id   AF-A0A3Q0J8H5-F1
#
_cell.length_a   1.000
_cell.length_b   1.000
_cell.length_c   1.000
_cell.angle_alpha   90.00
_cell.angle_beta   90.00
_cell.angle_gamma   90.00
#
_symmetry.space_group_name_H-M   'P 1'
#
loop_
_entity.id
_entity.type
_entity.pdbx_description
1 polymer ?
#
loop_
_entity_poly.entity_id
_entity_poly.type
_entity_poly.pdbx_seq_one_letter_code
_entity_poly.pdbx_strand_id
1 'polypeptide(L)'
;MLQKTVNHLMTRREAASSSTELQDLLKKLPLKTPLDVEIFQDNLTDSGQRVLVQHFKLVSGSHLLNFVRNIIRSIFKDECLTAYCWTGSEKKKSFQKLLLCSIIIDAIEGSTFVIGNRIEYVRVIRDYLSQAQNRINNREKSAMFKKHNMKKPSGSNIHIQIDGSSTASIVNNNTL
;
A
#
# COMPACT_ATOMS: atom_id res chain seq x y z
N MET A 1 -0.62 -47.56 8.77
CA MET A 1 -1.54 -46.65 8.03
C MET A 1 -2.20 -45.59 8.91
N LEU A 2 -2.58 -45.91 10.16
CA LEU A 2 -3.20 -44.96 11.10
C LEU A 2 -2.32 -43.73 11.43
N GLN A 3 -1.03 -43.90 11.70
CA GLN A 3 -0.14 -42.78 12.03
C GLN A 3 -0.03 -41.72 10.92
N LYS A 4 0.01 -42.15 9.64
CA LYS A 4 0.04 -41.24 8.49
C LYS A 4 -1.26 -40.43 8.40
N THR A 5 -2.39 -41.05 8.73
CA THR A 5 -3.70 -40.42 8.72
C THR A 5 -3.82 -39.38 9.85
N VAL A 6 -3.41 -39.73 11.06
CA VAL A 6 -3.41 -38.80 12.21
C VAL A 6 -2.52 -37.59 11.94
N ASN A 7 -1.30 -37.81 11.42
CA ASN A 7 -0.39 -36.71 11.08
C ASN A 7 -1.00 -35.77 10.03
N HIS A 8 -1.64 -36.30 8.99
CA HIS A 8 -2.31 -35.48 7.96
C HIS A 8 -3.47 -34.64 8.53
N LEU A 9 -4.25 -35.20 9.45
CA LEU A 9 -5.34 -34.49 10.13
C LEU A 9 -4.81 -33.36 11.02
N MET A 10 -3.71 -33.60 11.76
CA MET A 10 -3.05 -32.57 12.56
C MET A 10 -2.51 -31.43 11.70
N THR A 11 -1.79 -31.74 10.60
CA THR A 11 -1.28 -30.73 9.67
C THR A 11 -2.41 -29.90 9.03
N ARG A 12 -3.53 -30.52 8.65
CA ARG A 12 -4.69 -29.77 8.12
C ARG A 12 -5.29 -28.83 9.17
N ARG A 13 -5.37 -29.26 10.43
CA ARG A 13 -5.90 -28.45 11.53
C ARG A 13 -5.02 -27.22 11.79
N GLU A 14 -3.70 -27.40 11.79
CA GLU A 14 -2.73 -26.31 11.92
C GLU A 14 -2.81 -25.33 10.74
N ALA A 15 -2.92 -25.84 9.51
CA ALA A 15 -3.10 -25.01 8.32
C ALA A 15 -4.42 -24.19 8.37
N ALA A 16 -5.52 -24.78 8.83
CA ALA A 16 -6.80 -24.08 9.00
C ALA A 16 -6.74 -23.00 10.10
N SER A 17 -6.08 -23.29 11.22
CA SER A 17 -5.89 -22.34 12.32
C SER A 17 -5.06 -21.13 11.88
N SER A 18 -3.91 -21.36 11.24
CA SER A 18 -3.04 -20.30 10.72
C SER A 18 -3.71 -19.48 9.61
N SER A 19 -4.51 -20.11 8.75
CA SER A 19 -5.29 -19.40 7.73
C SER A 19 -6.33 -18.46 8.36
N THR A 20 -7.03 -18.90 9.40
CA THR A 20 -8.02 -18.07 10.11
C THR A 20 -7.34 -16.89 10.81
N GLU A 21 -6.25 -17.15 11.53
CA GLU A 21 -5.45 -16.12 12.19
C GLU A 21 -4.92 -15.08 11.19
N LEU A 22 -4.42 -15.52 10.03
CA LEU A 22 -3.99 -14.63 8.96
C LEU A 22 -5.12 -13.70 8.51
N GLN A 23 -6.31 -14.24 8.23
CA GLN A 23 -7.43 -13.44 7.75
C GLN A 23 -7.84 -12.37 8.77
N ASP A 24 -7.84 -12.70 10.05
CA ASP A 24 -8.19 -11.74 11.11
C ASP A 24 -7.15 -10.65 11.29
N LEU A 25 -5.86 -10.95 11.08
CA LEU A 25 -4.80 -9.95 11.03
C LEU A 25 -4.94 -9.04 9.81
N LEU A 26 -5.16 -9.60 8.62
CA LEU A 26 -5.25 -8.85 7.38
C LEU A 26 -6.44 -7.87 7.36
N LYS A 27 -7.57 -8.21 8.00
CA LYS A 27 -8.74 -7.30 8.13
C LYS A 27 -8.43 -6.00 8.87
N LYS A 28 -7.41 -6.00 9.74
CA LYS A 28 -7.00 -4.82 10.52
C LYS A 28 -6.02 -3.92 9.76
N LEU A 29 -5.56 -4.33 8.58
CA LEU A 29 -4.62 -3.60 7.74
C LEU A 29 -5.35 -2.93 6.56
N PRO A 30 -4.82 -1.80 6.02
CA PRO A 30 -3.65 -1.06 6.48
C PRO A 30 -3.95 -0.08 7.63
N LEU A 31 -2.94 0.13 8.48
CA LEU A 31 -2.96 0.98 9.66
C LEU A 31 -2.90 2.46 9.26
N LYS A 32 -3.73 3.31 9.89
CA LYS A 32 -3.95 4.70 9.46
C LYS A 32 -3.24 5.70 10.35
N THR A 33 -3.05 5.38 11.61
CA THR A 33 -2.45 6.26 12.62
C THR A 33 -1.36 5.56 13.43
N PRO A 34 -0.47 6.29 14.10
CA PRO A 34 0.50 5.70 15.04
C PRO A 34 -0.16 4.95 16.21
N LEU A 35 -1.35 5.35 16.64
CA LEU A 35 -2.09 4.65 17.69
C LEU A 35 -2.58 3.28 17.19
N ASP A 36 -3.04 3.20 15.95
CA ASP A 36 -3.41 1.90 15.33
C ASP A 36 -2.21 0.95 15.31
N VAL A 37 -1.00 1.47 15.12
CA VAL A 37 0.26 0.70 15.13
C VAL A 37 0.56 0.15 16.52
N GLU A 38 0.40 0.97 17.56
CA GLU A 38 0.59 0.54 18.94
C GLU A 38 -0.42 -0.56 19.29
N ILE A 39 -1.71 -0.31 19.08
CA ILE A 39 -2.78 -1.29 19.34
C ILE A 39 -2.57 -2.59 18.55
N PHE A 40 -2.20 -2.50 17.27
CA PHE A 40 -1.97 -3.69 16.45
C PHE A 40 -0.84 -4.56 17.00
N GLN A 41 0.28 -3.93 17.39
CA GLN A 41 1.45 -4.65 17.91
C GLN A 41 1.20 -5.24 19.30
N ASP A 42 0.49 -4.53 20.17
CA ASP A 42 0.17 -5.00 21.52
C ASP A 42 -0.74 -6.25 21.49
N ASN A 43 -1.55 -6.38 20.43
CA ASN A 43 -2.43 -7.53 20.22
C ASN A 43 -1.79 -8.62 19.33
N LEU A 44 -0.53 -8.45 18.90
CA LEU A 44 0.11 -9.37 17.97
C LEU A 44 0.82 -10.51 18.71
N THR A 45 0.28 -11.71 18.56
CA THR A 45 0.87 -12.94 19.11
C THR A 45 2.09 -13.39 18.31
N ASP A 46 2.97 -14.20 18.92
CA ASP A 46 4.11 -14.79 18.23
C ASP A 46 3.71 -15.66 17.03
N SER A 47 2.56 -16.35 17.11
CA SER A 47 1.98 -17.08 15.97
C SER A 47 1.59 -16.13 14.85
N GLY A 48 0.92 -15.02 15.19
CA GLY A 48 0.52 -13.99 14.24
C GLY A 48 1.71 -13.34 13.53
N GLN A 49 2.81 -13.09 14.26
CA GLN A 49 4.06 -12.60 13.66
C GLN A 49 4.58 -13.58 12.61
N ARG A 50 4.70 -14.87 12.95
CA ARG A 50 5.17 -15.92 12.02
C ARG A 50 4.26 -16.02 10.79
N VAL A 51 2.96 -15.99 10.99
CA VAL A 51 1.95 -16.04 9.92
C VAL A 51 2.08 -14.85 8.98
N LEU A 52 2.29 -13.64 9.50
CA LEU A 52 2.55 -12.44 8.70
C LEU A 52 3.85 -12.54 7.91
N VAL A 53 4.95 -12.98 8.53
CA VAL A 53 6.22 -13.20 7.83
C VAL A 53 6.03 -14.15 6.64
N GLN A 54 5.38 -15.29 6.84
CA GLN A 54 5.14 -16.27 5.77
C GLN A 54 4.23 -15.70 4.68
N HIS A 55 3.18 -14.98 5.05
CA HIS A 55 2.30 -14.32 4.10
C HIS A 55 3.07 -13.31 3.24
N PHE A 56 3.84 -12.42 3.86
CA PHE A 56 4.58 -11.38 3.14
C PHE A 56 5.65 -11.96 2.20
N LYS A 57 6.35 -13.01 2.62
CA LYS A 57 7.28 -13.75 1.75
C LYS A 57 6.61 -14.26 0.48
N LEU A 58 5.36 -14.72 0.58
CA LEU A 58 4.62 -15.29 -0.55
C LEU A 58 4.10 -14.22 -1.52
N VAL A 59 3.54 -13.11 -0.99
CA VAL A 59 2.74 -12.18 -1.82
C VAL A 59 3.51 -10.96 -2.34
N SER A 60 4.72 -10.71 -1.86
CA SER A 60 5.38 -9.40 -2.08
C SER A 60 6.28 -9.34 -3.31
N GLY A 61 6.50 -10.47 -3.99
CA GLY A 61 7.25 -10.57 -5.24
C GLY A 61 8.70 -11.04 -5.06
N SER A 62 9.52 -10.90 -6.11
CA SER A 62 10.87 -11.48 -6.18
C SER A 62 11.99 -10.45 -6.31
N HIS A 63 11.71 -9.16 -6.13
CA HIS A 63 12.67 -8.07 -6.30
C HIS A 63 12.61 -7.13 -5.11
N LEU A 64 13.75 -6.86 -4.47
CA LEU A 64 13.84 -6.13 -3.19
C LEU A 64 13.02 -4.83 -3.16
N LEU A 65 13.17 -3.96 -4.16
CA LEU A 65 12.45 -2.69 -4.23
C LEU A 65 10.93 -2.87 -4.20
N ASN A 66 10.41 -3.79 -5.01
CA ASN A 66 8.97 -4.03 -5.09
C ASN A 66 8.47 -4.79 -3.87
N PHE A 67 9.28 -5.72 -3.36
CA PHE A 67 9.00 -6.48 -2.15
C PHE A 67 8.78 -5.56 -0.95
N VAL A 68 9.73 -4.68 -0.65
CA VAL A 68 9.62 -3.71 0.45
C VAL A 68 8.41 -2.80 0.26
N ARG A 69 8.20 -2.26 -0.94
CA ARG A 69 7.06 -1.38 -1.25
C ARG A 69 5.72 -2.08 -1.02
N ASN A 70 5.60 -3.34 -1.47
CA ASN A 70 4.37 -4.10 -1.35
C ASN A 70 4.03 -4.41 0.10
N ILE A 71 5.02 -4.81 0.91
CA ILE A 71 4.80 -5.08 2.33
C ILE A 71 4.44 -3.79 3.07
N ILE A 72 5.23 -2.72 2.94
CA ILE A 72 4.96 -1.50 3.72
C ILE A 72 3.59 -0.93 3.33
N ARG A 73 3.20 -0.98 2.05
CA ARG A 73 1.88 -0.51 1.58
C ARG A 73 0.72 -1.40 2.01
N SER A 74 0.95 -2.70 2.25
CA SER A 74 -0.09 -3.58 2.78
C SER A 74 -0.31 -3.34 4.27
N ILE A 75 0.75 -2.97 5.01
CA ILE A 75 0.67 -2.73 6.46
C ILE A 75 0.23 -1.31 6.80
N PHE A 76 0.73 -0.29 6.11
CA PHE A 76 0.54 1.12 6.50
C PHE A 76 -0.07 1.97 5.39
N LYS A 77 -0.93 2.91 5.79
CA LYS A 77 -1.26 4.08 4.98
C LYS A 77 -0.13 5.11 5.03
N ASP A 78 0.01 5.91 3.97
CA ASP A 78 1.06 6.94 3.93
C ASP A 78 0.87 7.98 5.04
N GLU A 79 -0.38 8.28 5.39
CA GLU A 79 -0.76 9.16 6.49
C GLU A 79 -0.21 8.67 7.84
N CYS A 80 -0.10 7.36 8.04
CA CYS A 80 0.57 6.78 9.20
C CYS A 80 2.10 6.96 9.10
N LEU A 81 2.66 6.65 7.91
CA LEU A 81 4.10 6.66 7.68
C LEU A 81 4.76 8.04 7.81
N THR A 82 4.01 9.14 7.63
CA THR A 82 4.55 10.50 7.82
C THR A 82 5.05 10.75 9.24
N ALA A 83 4.48 10.06 10.23
CA ALA A 83 4.87 10.13 11.64
C ALA A 83 6.18 9.38 11.97
N TYR A 84 6.75 8.66 11.01
CA TYR A 84 7.93 7.83 11.24
C TYR A 84 9.12 8.25 10.37
N CYS A 85 10.31 8.00 10.88
CA CYS A 85 11.54 7.88 10.09
C CYS A 85 12.36 6.72 10.65
N TRP A 86 13.42 6.31 9.94
CA TRP A 86 14.14 5.08 10.28
C TRP A 86 14.66 5.06 11.73
N THR A 87 15.47 6.05 12.11
CA THR A 87 16.05 6.13 13.47
C THR A 87 15.14 6.82 14.48
N GLY A 88 14.19 7.63 14.03
CA GLY A 88 13.47 8.59 14.86
C GLY A 88 14.14 9.96 14.87
N SER A 89 13.37 10.98 15.25
CA SER A 89 13.80 12.35 15.51
C SER A 89 12.88 12.98 16.55
N GLU A 90 13.10 14.24 16.92
CA GLU A 90 12.23 14.98 17.83
C GLU A 90 10.76 15.00 17.36
N LYS A 91 10.54 15.05 16.04
CA LYS A 91 9.20 15.16 15.44
C LYS A 91 8.64 13.84 14.92
N LYS A 92 9.45 12.78 14.83
CA LYS A 92 9.07 11.50 14.19
C LYS A 92 9.50 10.31 15.02
N LYS A 93 8.59 9.34 15.15
CA LYS A 93 8.84 8.07 15.85
C LYS A 93 9.86 7.22 15.07
N SER A 94 10.56 6.35 15.80
CA SER A 94 11.56 5.44 15.26
C SER A 94 10.90 4.23 14.61
N PHE A 95 11.00 4.09 13.28
CA PHE A 95 10.44 2.95 12.56
C PHE A 95 11.19 1.66 12.88
N GLN A 96 12.53 1.71 12.99
CA GLN A 96 13.35 0.52 13.25
C GLN A 96 13.08 -0.15 14.61
N LYS A 97 12.40 0.56 15.53
CA LYS A 97 12.02 0.03 16.85
C LYS A 97 10.65 -0.65 16.86
N LEU A 98 9.90 -0.61 15.76
CA LEU A 98 8.60 -1.27 15.66
C LEU A 98 8.78 -2.78 15.52
N LEU A 99 7.93 -3.56 16.21
CA LEU A 99 7.77 -5.00 15.97
C LEU A 99 7.35 -5.27 14.52
N LEU A 100 6.50 -4.42 13.94
CA LEU A 100 6.18 -4.51 12.51
C LEU A 100 7.42 -4.34 11.62
N CYS A 101 8.43 -3.57 12.05
CA CYS A 101 9.67 -3.45 11.30
C CYS A 101 10.51 -4.73 11.38
N SER A 102 10.55 -5.43 12.53
CA SER A 102 11.25 -6.72 12.60
C SER A 102 10.57 -7.75 11.71
N ILE A 103 9.23 -7.82 11.69
CA ILE A 103 8.48 -8.70 10.79
C ILE A 103 8.79 -8.42 9.32
N ILE A 104 8.91 -7.15 8.93
CA ILE A 104 9.31 -6.77 7.56
C ILE A 104 10.73 -7.28 7.26
N ILE A 105 11.67 -7.09 8.18
CA ILE A 105 13.06 -7.54 8.03
C ILE A 105 13.12 -9.06 7.91
N ASP A 106 12.43 -9.79 8.79
CA ASP A 106 12.37 -11.25 8.77
C ASP A 106 11.77 -11.78 7.45
N ALA A 107 10.77 -11.08 6.90
CA ALA A 107 10.20 -11.42 5.60
C ALA A 107 11.19 -11.15 4.45
N ILE A 108 11.97 -10.07 4.51
CA ILE A 108 13.01 -9.76 3.52
C ILE A 108 14.11 -10.81 3.61
N GLU A 109 14.72 -11.00 4.77
CA GLU A 109 15.85 -11.91 4.98
C GLU A 109 15.47 -13.38 4.73
N GLY A 110 14.20 -13.75 4.96
CA GLY A 110 13.67 -15.07 4.65
C GLY A 110 13.19 -15.26 3.22
N SER A 111 13.31 -14.26 2.33
CA SER A 111 12.84 -14.33 0.94
C SER A 111 13.78 -15.16 0.04
N THR A 112 13.30 -15.51 -1.15
CA THR A 112 14.04 -16.37 -2.09
C THR A 112 14.94 -15.62 -3.08
N PHE A 113 14.84 -14.29 -3.13
CA PHE A 113 15.64 -13.49 -4.05
C PHE A 113 16.97 -13.08 -3.42
N VAL A 114 17.96 -12.77 -4.27
CA VAL A 114 19.29 -12.35 -3.80
C VAL A 114 19.18 -10.98 -3.15
N ILE A 115 19.68 -10.90 -1.92
CA ILE A 115 19.79 -9.68 -1.13
C ILE A 115 21.28 -9.38 -1.02
N GLY A 116 21.72 -8.17 -1.35
CA GLY A 116 23.13 -7.82 -1.25
C GLY A 116 23.59 -7.81 0.21
N ASN A 117 23.04 -6.90 1.01
CA ASN A 117 23.33 -6.82 2.44
C ASN A 117 22.25 -6.02 3.19
N ARG A 118 22.39 -5.96 4.53
CA ARG A 118 21.52 -5.18 5.41
C ARG A 118 21.43 -3.71 5.06
N ILE A 119 22.52 -3.10 4.62
CA ILE A 119 22.57 -1.67 4.27
C ILE A 119 21.63 -1.39 3.10
N GLU A 120 21.58 -2.31 2.12
CA GLU A 120 20.77 -2.17 0.92
C GLU A 120 19.27 -2.15 1.22
N TYR A 121 18.74 -3.14 1.93
CA TYR A 121 17.30 -3.17 2.22
C TYR A 121 16.89 -2.07 3.20
N VAL A 122 17.76 -1.70 4.15
CA VAL A 122 17.52 -0.58 5.06
C VAL A 122 17.43 0.74 4.29
N ARG A 123 18.28 0.94 3.27
CA ARG A 123 18.20 2.11 2.39
C ARG A 123 16.84 2.15 1.68
N VAL A 124 16.40 1.03 1.11
CA VAL A 124 15.09 0.97 0.43
C VAL A 124 13.94 1.32 1.37
N ILE A 125 13.95 0.81 2.60
CA ILE A 125 12.93 1.14 3.60
C ILE A 125 12.97 2.64 3.94
N ARG A 126 14.16 3.20 4.20
CA ARG A 126 14.36 4.64 4.47
C ARG A 126 13.80 5.51 3.36
N ASP A 127 14.13 5.20 2.11
CA ASP A 127 13.68 5.95 0.94
C ASP A 127 12.17 5.86 0.78
N TYR A 128 11.58 4.70 1.07
CA TYR A 128 10.13 4.56 1.04
C TYR A 128 9.44 5.41 2.12
N LEU A 129 9.96 5.44 3.34
CA LEU A 129 9.43 6.24 4.43
C LEU A 129 9.53 7.75 4.13
N SER A 130 10.67 8.21 3.63
CA SER A 130 10.89 9.65 3.34
C SER A 130 9.93 10.19 2.27
N GLN A 131 9.49 9.33 1.35
CA GLN A 131 8.57 9.68 0.28
C GLN A 131 7.09 9.70 0.68
N ALA A 132 6.72 9.33 1.92
CA ALA A 132 5.31 9.24 2.34
C ALA A 132 4.53 10.54 2.10
N GLN A 133 5.09 11.69 2.48
CA GLN A 133 4.43 12.98 2.26
C GLN A 133 4.27 13.30 0.77
N ASN A 134 5.30 13.01 -0.04
CA ASN A 134 5.24 13.24 -1.48
C ASN A 134 4.13 12.38 -2.12
N ARG A 135 3.96 11.13 -1.67
CA ARG A 135 2.88 10.27 -2.15
C ARG A 135 1.49 10.85 -1.82
N ILE A 136 1.30 11.40 -0.62
CA ILE A 136 0.05 12.09 -0.24
C ILE A 136 -0.20 13.29 -1.16
N ASN A 137 0.78 14.19 -1.26
CA ASN A 137 0.67 15.40 -2.08
C ASN A 137 0.37 15.07 -3.56
N ASN A 138 0.99 14.02 -4.10
CA ASN A 138 0.78 13.59 -5.48
C ASN A 138 -0.62 13.01 -5.71
N ARG A 139 -1.18 12.29 -4.71
CA ARG A 139 -2.58 11.82 -4.77
C ARG A 139 -3.56 12.99 -4.78
N GLU A 140 -3.34 13.98 -3.90
CA GLU A 140 -4.20 15.16 -3.80
C GLU A 140 -4.19 15.99 -5.09
N LYS A 141 -2.99 16.28 -5.63
CA LYS A 141 -2.83 16.94 -6.93
C LYS A 141 -3.59 16.19 -8.02
N SER A 142 -3.39 14.88 -8.13
CA SER A 142 -4.06 14.04 -9.14
C SER A 142 -5.59 14.06 -9.00
N ALA A 143 -6.12 14.08 -7.77
CA ALA A 143 -7.56 14.17 -7.52
C ALA A 143 -8.13 15.54 -7.92
N MET A 144 -7.38 16.62 -7.67
CA MET A 144 -7.76 17.98 -8.06
C MET A 144 -7.85 18.12 -9.59
N PHE A 145 -6.84 17.64 -10.33
CA PHE A 145 -6.86 17.67 -11.80
C PHE A 145 -8.01 16.86 -12.41
N LYS A 146 -8.33 15.68 -11.84
CA LYS A 146 -9.49 14.89 -12.28
C LYS A 146 -10.81 15.65 -12.09
N LYS A 147 -11.02 16.29 -10.94
CA LYS A 147 -12.23 17.09 -10.67
C LYS A 147 -12.39 18.26 -11.64
N HIS A 148 -11.28 18.90 -12.02
CA HIS A 148 -11.31 20.01 -12.97
C HIS A 148 -11.67 19.54 -14.39
N ASN A 149 -11.11 18.41 -14.84
CA ASN A 149 -11.37 17.87 -16.18
C ASN A 149 -12.76 17.21 -16.33
N MET A 150 -13.41 16.78 -15.24
CA MET A 150 -14.79 16.26 -15.27
C MET A 150 -15.88 17.34 -15.35
N LYS A 151 -15.54 18.63 -15.18
CA LYS A 151 -16.50 19.75 -15.24
C LYS A 151 -16.72 20.34 -16.64
N LYS A 152 -16.03 19.86 -17.68
CA LYS A 152 -16.37 20.24 -19.07
C LYS A 152 -17.57 19.41 -19.52
N PRO A 153 -18.72 20.02 -19.87
CA PRO A 153 -19.82 19.26 -20.45
C PRO A 153 -19.34 18.61 -21.75
N SER A 154 -19.58 17.30 -21.84
CA SER A 154 -19.44 16.50 -23.05
C SER A 154 -20.28 17.13 -24.16
N GLY A 155 -19.62 17.78 -25.11
CA GLY A 155 -20.08 18.03 -26.47
C GLY A 155 -21.47 18.65 -26.63
N SER A 156 -21.54 19.96 -26.75
CA SER A 156 -22.52 20.57 -27.64
C SER A 156 -22.21 20.09 -29.07
N ASN A 157 -23.01 19.14 -29.57
CA ASN A 157 -22.99 18.73 -30.98
C ASN A 157 -23.31 19.94 -31.84
N ILE A 158 -22.30 20.55 -32.45
CA ILE A 158 -22.50 21.52 -33.53
C ILE A 158 -22.82 20.69 -34.77
N HIS A 159 -24.11 20.52 -35.05
CA HIS A 159 -24.55 19.99 -36.33
C HIS A 159 -24.43 21.11 -37.37
N ILE A 160 -23.38 21.06 -38.19
CA ILE A 160 -23.23 21.97 -39.32
C ILE A 160 -24.06 21.41 -40.46
N GLN A 161 -25.22 22.01 -40.69
CA GLN A 161 -26.03 21.76 -41.88
C GLN A 161 -25.42 22.58 -43.02
N ILE A 162 -24.80 21.90 -43.98
CA ILE A 162 -24.28 22.53 -45.20
C ILE A 162 -25.42 22.49 -46.22
N ASP A 163 -26.31 23.48 -46.14
CA ASP A 163 -27.24 23.74 -47.24
C ASP A 163 -26.56 24.66 -48.23
N GLY A 164 -26.28 24.10 -49.41
CA GLY A 164 -25.72 24.85 -50.52
C GLY A 164 -26.72 25.90 -51.00
N SER A 165 -26.45 27.17 -50.71
CA SER A 165 -26.67 28.31 -51.61
C SER A 165 -26.28 29.63 -50.93
N SER A 166 -25.55 30.44 -51.69
CA SER A 166 -25.27 31.87 -51.57
C SER A 166 -25.77 32.68 -50.35
N THR A 167 -24.81 33.44 -49.81
CA THR A 167 -24.92 34.68 -49.02
C THR A 167 -25.50 34.58 -47.59
N ALA A 168 -24.70 34.94 -46.58
CA ALA A 168 -25.04 35.98 -45.60
C ALA A 168 -24.00 36.13 -44.48
N SER A 169 -23.57 37.38 -44.31
CA SER A 169 -23.41 38.17 -43.09
C SER A 169 -23.07 37.52 -41.74
N ILE A 170 -21.97 38.03 -41.17
CA ILE A 170 -21.59 37.90 -39.76
C ILE A 170 -22.53 38.78 -38.92
N VAL A 171 -23.30 38.19 -38.00
CA VAL A 171 -23.99 38.92 -36.92
C VAL A 171 -23.36 38.51 -35.60
N ASN A 172 -22.72 39.48 -34.95
CA ASN A 172 -22.11 39.37 -33.64
C ASN A 172 -23.13 39.87 -32.60
N ASN A 173 -23.68 38.99 -31.77
CA ASN A 173 -24.55 39.42 -30.66
C ASN A 173 -23.75 39.40 -29.36
N ASN A 174 -23.19 40.56 -29.02
CA ASN A 174 -22.61 40.89 -27.73
C ASN A 174 -23.50 41.95 -27.06
N THR A 175 -24.27 41.57 -26.04
CA THR A 175 -24.83 42.36 -24.90
C THR A 175 -25.98 41.52 -24.31
N LEU A 176 -26.20 41.36 -23.01
CA LEU A 176 -25.69 41.94 -21.75
C LEU A 176 -25.76 40.84 -20.67
#